data_AF-A0AAW5RQB4-F1
#
_entry.id   AF-A0AAW5RQB4-F1
#
_cell.length_a   1.000
_cell.length_b   1.000
_cell.length_c   1.000
_cell.angle_alpha   90.00
_cell.angle_beta   90.00
_cell.angle_gamma   90.00
#
_symmetry.space_group_name_H-M   'P 1'
#
loop_
_entity.id
_entity.type
_entity.pdbx_description
1 polymer ?
#
loop_
_entity_poly.entity_id
_entity_poly.type
_entity_poly.pdbx_seq_one_letter_code
_entity_poly.pdbx_strand_id
1 'polypeptide(L)'
;MANNIVCTLVTLDFTRFPSVNQKVCWTDHVHDVIVNGITYRAAGSLLKISKVNTQNVLNNKTVTLTLSGLDENTTKIVNSNQFRNAPILIEKAILQENTNVVAKKGVYFRGMTSTPDTTVDYKTGLIAINISARSIFDLIAKPSYSRSNNSTHQFAFNGDMFFEYANRDMGEDIMWRKR
;
A
#
# COMPACT_ATOMS: atom_id res chain seq x y z
N MET A 1 -32.64 1.72 -23.08
CA MET A 1 -31.85 2.11 -21.89
C MET A 1 -30.44 1.65 -22.15
N ALA A 2 -29.46 2.54 -22.28
CA ALA A 2 -28.08 2.14 -22.52
C ALA A 2 -27.57 1.33 -21.31
N ASN A 3 -27.03 0.15 -21.55
CA ASN A 3 -26.59 -0.73 -20.46
C ASN A 3 -25.20 -0.27 -20.02
N ASN A 4 -25.12 0.42 -18.89
CA ASN A 4 -23.87 0.97 -18.39
C ASN A 4 -23.05 -0.14 -17.72
N ILE A 5 -21.87 -0.44 -18.27
CA ILE A 5 -20.95 -1.43 -17.71
C ILE A 5 -20.08 -0.75 -16.65
N VAL A 6 -20.00 -1.33 -15.45
CA VAL A 6 -19.13 -0.84 -14.39
C VAL A 6 -17.86 -1.70 -14.37
N CYS A 7 -16.70 -1.05 -14.43
CA CYS A 7 -15.41 -1.68 -14.27
C CYS A 7 -14.61 -1.01 -13.15
N THR A 8 -13.58 -1.69 -12.69
CA THR A 8 -12.64 -1.24 -11.68
C THR A 8 -11.27 -1.05 -12.30
N LEU A 9 -10.73 0.16 -12.14
CA LEU A 9 -9.41 0.54 -12.61
C LEU A 9 -8.45 0.60 -11.42
N VAL A 10 -7.33 -0.11 -11.53
CA VAL A 10 -6.31 -0.17 -10.48
C VAL A 10 -5.03 0.42 -11.04
N THR A 11 -4.48 1.39 -10.32
CA THR A 11 -3.19 2.01 -10.63
C THR A 11 -2.23 1.83 -9.47
N LEU A 12 -1.08 1.25 -9.74
CA LEU A 12 0.09 1.28 -8.87
C LEU A 12 1.15 2.19 -9.47
N ASP A 13 1.60 3.17 -8.69
CA ASP A 13 2.56 4.15 -9.17
C ASP A 13 3.93 3.93 -8.54
N PHE A 14 4.88 3.39 -9.33
CA PHE A 14 6.27 3.17 -8.93
C PHE A 14 7.22 4.23 -9.52
N THR A 15 6.71 5.33 -10.10
CA THR A 15 7.54 6.40 -10.68
C THR A 15 8.49 7.05 -9.66
N ARG A 16 8.17 6.96 -8.37
CA ARG A 16 9.03 7.41 -7.28
C ARG A 16 10.37 6.65 -7.21
N PHE A 17 10.42 5.43 -7.72
CA PHE A 17 11.59 4.56 -7.61
C PHE A 17 12.39 4.58 -8.91
N PRO A 18 13.63 5.11 -8.93
CA PRO A 18 14.43 5.25 -10.15
C PRO A 18 14.69 3.93 -10.88
N SER A 19 14.73 2.82 -10.13
CA SER A 19 15.00 1.49 -10.66
C SER A 19 13.83 0.86 -11.44
N VAL A 20 12.60 1.30 -11.19
CA VAL A 20 11.39 0.77 -11.84
C VAL A 20 10.78 1.83 -12.75
N ASN A 21 10.63 3.06 -12.26
CA ASN A 21 10.10 4.23 -12.96
C ASN A 21 8.88 3.94 -13.86
N GLN A 22 7.94 3.12 -13.38
CA GLN A 22 6.82 2.65 -14.18
C GLN A 22 5.51 2.74 -13.38
N LYS A 23 4.40 2.99 -14.09
CA LYS A 23 3.05 2.81 -13.57
C LYS A 23 2.49 1.48 -14.05
N VAL A 24 1.90 0.73 -13.15
CA VAL A 24 1.27 -0.55 -13.48
C VAL A 24 -0.24 -0.38 -13.32
N CYS A 25 -0.97 -0.61 -14.41
CA CYS A 25 -2.39 -0.29 -14.54
C CYS A 25 -3.17 -1.52 -15.00
N TRP A 26 -4.21 -1.89 -14.25
CA TRP A 26 -5.08 -3.03 -14.57
C TRP A 26 -6.56 -2.69 -14.51
N THR A 27 -7.36 -3.47 -15.23
CA THR A 27 -8.83 -3.43 -15.19
C THR A 27 -9.42 -4.82 -15.02
N ASP A 28 -10.55 -4.92 -14.31
CA ASP A 28 -11.37 -6.14 -14.23
C ASP A 28 -12.20 -6.37 -15.50
N HIS A 29 -12.20 -5.41 -16.43
CA HIS A 29 -12.88 -5.52 -17.71
C HIS A 29 -12.20 -6.55 -18.64
N VAL A 30 -12.97 -7.08 -19.59
CA VAL A 30 -12.51 -8.12 -20.56
C VAL A 30 -11.53 -7.54 -21.59
N HIS A 31 -11.63 -6.24 -21.86
CA HIS A 31 -10.80 -5.50 -22.80
C HIS A 31 -10.05 -4.36 -22.13
N ASP A 32 -8.90 -4.02 -22.71
CA ASP A 32 -8.08 -2.89 -22.27
C ASP A 32 -8.89 -1.60 -22.31
N VAL A 33 -8.79 -0.80 -21.25
CA VAL A 33 -9.51 0.47 -21.12
C VAL A 33 -8.52 1.62 -21.20
N ILE A 34 -8.82 2.63 -22.01
CA ILE A 34 -7.95 3.80 -22.16
C ILE A 34 -8.58 4.97 -21.41
N VAL A 35 -7.84 5.53 -20.45
CA VAL A 35 -8.25 6.70 -19.69
C VAL A 35 -7.14 7.73 -19.69
N ASN A 36 -7.40 8.92 -20.23
CA ASN A 36 -6.44 10.03 -20.27
C ASN A 36 -5.07 9.64 -20.88
N GLY A 37 -5.07 8.78 -21.92
CA GLY A 37 -3.85 8.28 -22.56
C GLY A 37 -3.12 7.17 -21.81
N ILE A 38 -3.62 6.74 -20.64
CA ILE A 38 -3.11 5.59 -19.89
C ILE A 38 -3.93 4.35 -20.27
N THR A 39 -3.23 3.30 -20.70
CA THR A 39 -3.86 2.01 -21.02
C THR A 39 -3.87 1.13 -19.77
N TYR A 40 -5.08 0.71 -19.37
CA TYR A 40 -5.30 -0.25 -18.29
C TYR A 40 -5.43 -1.63 -18.91
N ARG A 41 -4.52 -2.53 -18.56
CA ARG A 41 -4.50 -3.89 -19.11
C ARG A 41 -5.62 -4.73 -18.51
N ALA A 42 -6.36 -5.42 -19.36
CA ALA A 42 -7.40 -6.36 -18.96
C ALA A 42 -6.79 -7.54 -18.20
N ALA A 43 -7.11 -7.63 -16.92
CA ALA A 43 -6.87 -8.81 -16.11
C ALA A 43 -8.14 -9.64 -15.93
N GLY A 44 -9.32 -9.11 -16.30
CA GLY A 44 -10.58 -9.85 -16.32
C GLY A 44 -10.86 -10.56 -14.99
N SER A 45 -11.16 -11.86 -15.08
CA SER A 45 -11.45 -12.72 -13.92
C SER A 45 -10.25 -12.96 -12.99
N LEU A 46 -9.04 -12.62 -13.42
CA LEU A 46 -7.82 -12.78 -12.65
C LEU A 46 -7.61 -11.66 -11.63
N LEU A 47 -8.35 -10.56 -11.74
CA LEU A 47 -8.35 -9.45 -10.79
C LEU A 47 -9.58 -9.56 -9.86
N LYS A 48 -9.34 -9.84 -8.58
CA LYS A 48 -10.37 -9.81 -7.54
C LYS A 48 -10.04 -8.74 -6.52
N ILE A 49 -11.02 -7.88 -6.22
CA ILE A 49 -10.87 -6.80 -5.24
C ILE A 49 -11.84 -7.06 -4.10
N SER A 50 -11.32 -7.22 -2.89
CA SER A 50 -12.15 -7.39 -1.70
C SER A 50 -12.99 -6.14 -1.44
N LYS A 51 -14.18 -6.31 -0.89
CA LYS A 51 -15.02 -5.20 -0.44
C LYS A 51 -14.23 -4.32 0.55
N VAL A 52 -14.23 -3.00 0.34
CA VAL A 52 -13.69 -2.06 1.34
C VAL A 52 -14.56 -2.16 2.58
N ASN A 53 -13.98 -2.61 3.70
CA ASN A 53 -14.68 -2.59 4.98
C ASN A 53 -14.45 -1.23 5.63
N THR A 54 -15.51 -0.41 5.70
CA THR A 54 -15.48 0.91 6.34
C THR A 54 -16.15 0.83 7.70
N GLN A 55 -15.40 1.10 8.76
CA GLN A 55 -15.95 1.32 10.09
C GLN A 55 -16.03 2.84 10.37
N ASN A 56 -17.00 3.26 11.17
CA ASN A 56 -17.24 4.68 11.50
C ASN A 56 -16.23 5.28 12.50
N VAL A 57 -15.39 4.46 13.10
CA VAL A 57 -14.23 4.91 13.89
C VAL A 57 -13.13 5.32 12.91
N LEU A 58 -12.15 6.14 13.34
CA LEU A 58 -10.89 6.36 12.62
C LEU A 58 -10.10 5.04 12.55
N ASN A 59 -10.65 4.06 11.84
CA ASN A 59 -10.12 2.73 11.69
C ASN A 59 -9.69 2.54 10.23
N ASN A 60 -8.64 1.76 10.09
CA ASN A 60 -7.89 1.60 8.87
C ASN A 60 -8.74 0.91 7.81
N LYS A 61 -9.14 1.67 6.77
CA LYS A 61 -9.70 1.06 5.57
C LYS A 61 -8.60 0.20 4.95
N THR A 62 -8.82 -1.10 4.95
CA THR A 62 -7.93 -2.08 4.34
C THR A 62 -8.64 -2.69 3.15
N VAL A 63 -7.91 -2.82 2.03
CA VAL A 63 -8.38 -3.51 0.83
C VAL A 63 -7.37 -4.57 0.47
N THR A 64 -7.86 -5.76 0.14
CA THR A 64 -7.04 -6.83 -0.42
C THR A 64 -7.37 -6.97 -1.90
N LEU A 65 -6.34 -6.93 -2.73
CA LEU A 65 -6.43 -7.15 -4.17
C LEU A 65 -5.70 -8.46 -4.48
N THR A 66 -6.43 -9.43 -5.00
CA THR A 66 -5.90 -10.71 -5.44
C THR A 66 -5.74 -10.68 -6.94
N LEU A 67 -4.51 -10.81 -7.43
CA LEU A 67 -4.19 -10.82 -8.84
C LEU A 67 -3.58 -12.17 -9.21
N SER A 68 -4.18 -12.85 -10.19
CA SER A 68 -3.73 -14.15 -10.68
C SER A 68 -3.14 -14.03 -12.09
N GLY A 69 -2.30 -14.99 -12.50
CA GLY A 69 -1.82 -15.06 -13.89
C GLY A 69 -1.00 -13.85 -14.35
N LEU A 70 -0.11 -13.36 -13.49
CA LEU A 70 0.75 -12.21 -13.77
C LEU A 70 1.93 -12.56 -14.68
N ASP A 71 2.32 -11.59 -15.51
CA ASP A 71 3.59 -11.62 -16.24
C ASP A 71 4.79 -11.64 -15.28
N GLU A 72 5.91 -12.23 -15.69
CA GLU A 72 7.10 -12.44 -14.87
C GLU A 72 7.69 -11.10 -14.39
N ASN A 73 7.70 -10.08 -15.27
CA ASN A 73 8.18 -8.74 -14.93
C ASN A 73 7.31 -8.08 -13.84
N THR A 74 6.01 -8.26 -13.94
CA THR A 74 5.05 -7.73 -12.97
C THR A 74 5.22 -8.42 -11.61
N THR A 75 5.39 -9.74 -11.63
CA THR A 75 5.64 -10.54 -10.43
C THR A 75 6.93 -10.11 -9.71
N LYS A 76 8.00 -9.81 -10.47
CA LYS A 76 9.25 -9.25 -9.92
C LYS A 76 9.06 -7.89 -9.28
N ILE A 77 8.29 -6.99 -9.91
CA ILE A 77 7.99 -5.66 -9.36
C ILE A 77 7.18 -5.79 -8.06
N VAL A 78 6.15 -6.64 -8.04
CA VAL A 78 5.31 -6.84 -6.85
C VAL A 78 6.11 -7.44 -5.71
N ASN A 79 6.95 -8.44 -5.97
CA ASN A 79 7.82 -9.04 -4.94
C ASN A 79 9.04 -8.17 -4.57
N SER A 80 9.24 -7.03 -5.24
CA SER A 80 10.37 -6.14 -4.93
C SER A 80 10.14 -5.39 -3.61
N ASN A 81 11.22 -5.03 -2.91
CA ASN A 81 11.14 -4.17 -1.72
C ASN A 81 10.53 -2.79 -2.02
N GLN A 82 10.56 -2.36 -3.29
CA GLN A 82 9.97 -1.09 -3.73
C GLN A 82 8.44 -1.13 -3.76
N PHE A 83 7.85 -2.32 -3.68
CA PHE A 83 6.41 -2.47 -3.56
C PHE A 83 5.88 -2.01 -2.21
N ARG A 84 6.70 -2.02 -1.16
CA ARG A 84 6.29 -1.59 0.18
C ARG A 84 6.09 -0.07 0.22
N ASN A 85 4.95 0.39 0.74
CA ASN A 85 4.56 1.80 0.81
C ASN A 85 4.47 2.49 -0.57
N ALA A 86 4.17 1.74 -1.63
CA ALA A 86 3.87 2.32 -2.92
C ALA A 86 2.43 2.85 -2.94
N PRO A 87 2.16 4.01 -3.56
CA PRO A 87 0.81 4.55 -3.69
C PRO A 87 -0.04 3.68 -4.62
N ILE A 88 -1.25 3.36 -4.16
CA ILE A 88 -2.29 2.65 -4.92
C ILE A 88 -3.55 3.51 -5.04
N LEU A 89 -4.13 3.50 -6.25
CA LEU A 89 -5.39 4.13 -6.56
C LEU A 89 -6.33 3.10 -7.20
N ILE A 90 -7.51 2.93 -6.62
CA ILE A 90 -8.59 2.11 -7.16
C ILE A 90 -9.74 3.03 -7.49
N GLU A 91 -10.13 3.08 -8.76
CA GLU A 91 -11.23 3.87 -9.28
C GLU A 91 -12.32 2.93 -9.82
N LYS A 92 -13.59 3.31 -9.67
CA LYS A 92 -14.69 2.69 -10.39
C LYS A 92 -15.05 3.56 -11.58
N ALA A 93 -15.08 2.95 -12.76
CA ALA A 93 -15.39 3.61 -14.00
C ALA A 93 -16.66 3.02 -14.61
N ILE A 94 -17.47 3.88 -15.20
CA ILE A 94 -18.65 3.52 -15.99
C ILE A 94 -18.24 3.67 -17.44
N LEU A 95 -18.31 2.56 -18.17
CA LEU A 95 -18.04 2.47 -19.60
C LEU A 95 -19.35 2.60 -20.37
N GLN A 96 -19.27 3.23 -21.54
CA GLN A 96 -20.35 3.21 -22.51
C GLN A 96 -20.31 1.91 -23.30
N GLU A 97 -21.49 1.33 -23.56
CA GLU A 97 -21.64 0.03 -24.22
C GLU A 97 -20.84 -0.06 -25.54
N ASN A 98 -20.13 -1.17 -25.72
CA ASN A 98 -19.25 -1.46 -26.88
C ASN A 98 -18.09 -0.47 -27.11
N THR A 99 -17.74 0.34 -26.11
CA THR A 99 -16.59 1.25 -26.22
C THR A 99 -15.61 1.04 -25.06
N ASN A 100 -14.31 1.20 -25.34
CA ASN A 100 -13.26 1.20 -24.32
C ASN A 100 -13.03 2.58 -23.68
N VAL A 101 -14.02 3.47 -23.82
CA VAL A 101 -13.95 4.87 -23.37
C VAL A 101 -14.75 5.01 -22.07
N VAL A 102 -14.10 5.59 -21.06
CA VAL A 102 -14.71 5.82 -19.75
C VAL A 102 -15.58 7.07 -19.81
N ALA A 103 -16.89 6.91 -19.57
CA ALA A 103 -17.85 8.00 -19.52
C ALA A 103 -17.77 8.77 -18.19
N LYS A 104 -17.62 8.05 -17.08
CA LYS A 104 -17.47 8.64 -15.74
C LYS A 104 -16.60 7.77 -14.87
N LYS A 105 -15.77 8.37 -14.01
CA LYS A 105 -15.00 7.65 -12.99
C LYS A 105 -15.11 8.30 -11.63
N GLY A 106 -14.97 7.49 -10.59
CA GLY A 106 -14.93 7.92 -9.19
C GLY A 106 -13.91 7.12 -8.39
N VAL A 107 -13.26 7.76 -7.43
CA VAL A 107 -12.28 7.09 -6.55
C VAL A 107 -13.01 6.17 -5.59
N TYR A 108 -12.67 4.89 -5.61
CA TYR A 108 -13.21 3.88 -4.69
C TYR A 108 -12.30 3.71 -3.46
N PHE A 109 -10.98 3.64 -3.69
CA PHE A 109 -10.00 3.52 -2.63
C PHE A 109 -8.68 4.20 -3.02
N ARG A 110 -8.02 4.83 -2.06
CA ARG A 110 -6.69 5.41 -2.23
C ARG A 110 -5.87 5.15 -0.99
N GLY A 111 -4.65 4.66 -1.17
CA GLY A 111 -3.85 4.18 -0.05
C GLY A 111 -2.40 3.94 -0.40
N MET A 112 -1.71 3.25 0.52
CA MET A 112 -0.37 2.71 0.32
C MET A 112 -0.41 1.19 0.43
N THR A 113 0.39 0.51 -0.39
CA THR A 113 0.54 -0.95 -0.37
C THR A 113 1.38 -1.41 0.82
N SER A 114 1.02 -2.57 1.37
CA SER A 114 1.78 -3.28 2.39
C SER A 114 2.66 -4.36 1.75
N THR A 115 3.24 -5.23 2.57
CA THR A 115 3.93 -6.44 2.10
C THR A 115 2.94 -7.30 1.31
N PRO A 116 3.27 -7.67 0.06
CA PRO A 116 2.44 -8.59 -0.71
C PRO A 116 2.60 -10.01 -0.18
N ASP A 117 1.53 -10.78 -0.22
CA ASP A 117 1.52 -12.21 0.11
C ASP A 117 1.30 -13.01 -1.18
N THR A 118 2.28 -13.82 -1.56
CA THR A 118 2.25 -14.59 -2.80
C THR A 118 1.93 -16.04 -2.48
N THR A 119 0.75 -16.48 -2.92
CA THR A 119 0.29 -17.86 -2.77
C THR A 119 0.37 -18.57 -4.12
N VAL A 120 1.04 -19.72 -4.16
CA VAL A 120 1.14 -20.57 -5.35
C VAL A 120 0.17 -21.73 -5.19
N ASP A 121 -0.83 -21.83 -6.06
CA ASP A 121 -1.70 -22.99 -6.11
C ASP A 121 -1.11 -24.03 -7.07
N TYR A 122 -0.49 -25.06 -6.49
CA TYR A 122 0.13 -26.15 -7.24
C TYR A 122 -0.87 -27.04 -8.00
N LYS A 123 -2.17 -26.96 -7.71
CA LYS A 123 -3.19 -27.75 -8.43
C LYS A 123 -3.63 -27.08 -9.71
N THR A 124 -3.73 -25.76 -9.72
CA THR A 124 -4.13 -24.97 -10.90
C THR A 124 -2.93 -24.38 -11.65
N GLY A 125 -1.73 -24.42 -11.05
CA GLY A 125 -0.52 -23.82 -11.62
C GLY A 125 -0.55 -22.30 -11.63
N LEU A 126 -1.52 -21.68 -10.95
CA LEU A 126 -1.72 -20.25 -10.92
C LEU A 126 -1.05 -19.64 -9.68
N ILE A 127 -0.33 -18.55 -9.90
CA ILE A 127 0.22 -17.71 -8.84
C ILE A 127 -0.83 -16.64 -8.54
N ALA A 128 -1.29 -16.59 -7.30
CA ALA A 128 -2.18 -15.55 -6.79
C ALA A 128 -1.40 -14.65 -5.83
N ILE A 129 -1.33 -13.36 -6.15
CA ILE A 129 -0.70 -12.36 -5.29
C ILE A 129 -1.78 -11.56 -4.58
N ASN A 130 -1.75 -11.60 -3.25
CA ASN A 130 -2.62 -10.84 -2.37
C ASN A 130 -1.90 -9.56 -1.94
N ILE A 131 -2.37 -8.44 -2.46
CA ILE A 131 -1.87 -7.11 -2.14
C ILE A 131 -2.81 -6.52 -1.10
N SER A 132 -2.32 -6.36 0.13
CA SER A 132 -3.04 -5.59 1.14
C SER A 132 -2.64 -4.11 1.03
N ALA A 133 -3.65 -3.23 1.00
CA ALA A 133 -3.46 -1.79 0.92
C ALA A 133 -4.20 -1.09 2.05
N ARG A 134 -3.59 -0.03 2.54
CA ARG A 134 -3.95 0.72 3.72
C ARG A 134 -4.27 2.16 3.36
N SER A 135 -5.33 2.72 3.94
CA SER A 135 -5.73 4.11 3.70
C SER A 135 -4.63 5.13 4.02
N ILE A 136 -4.63 6.27 3.33
CA ILE A 136 -3.77 7.42 3.65
C ILE A 136 -4.01 7.93 5.09
N PHE A 137 -5.23 7.78 5.59
CA PHE A 137 -5.62 8.17 6.95
C PHE A 137 -5.13 7.21 8.03
N ASP A 138 -4.51 6.10 7.63
CA ASP A 138 -3.70 5.33 8.57
C ASP A 138 -2.41 6.11 8.81
N LEU A 139 -2.56 7.18 9.60
CA LEU A 139 -1.46 7.88 10.19
C LEU A 139 -0.85 6.86 11.16
N ILE A 140 0.15 6.14 10.66
CA ILE A 140 0.98 5.22 11.44
C ILE A 140 1.23 5.98 12.74
N ALA A 141 0.82 5.38 13.87
CA ALA A 141 1.27 5.77 15.19
C ALA A 141 2.78 5.53 15.23
N LYS A 142 3.54 6.32 14.46
CA LYS A 142 4.99 6.33 14.44
C LYS A 142 5.30 6.83 15.83
N PRO A 143 5.85 5.97 16.71
CA PRO A 143 6.25 6.45 18.01
C PRO A 143 7.20 7.62 17.76
N SER A 144 7.03 8.71 18.50
CA SER A 144 7.96 9.82 18.40
C SER A 144 9.37 9.28 18.62
N TYR A 145 10.28 9.54 17.69
CA TYR A 145 11.69 9.18 17.83
C TYR A 145 12.41 10.08 18.84
N SER A 146 11.73 11.06 19.43
CA SER A 146 12.22 11.83 20.56
C SER A 146 12.23 10.98 21.84
N ARG A 147 13.09 9.97 21.88
CA ARG A 147 13.41 9.25 23.11
C ARG A 147 14.65 9.91 23.70
N SER A 148 14.50 10.53 24.87
CA SER A 148 15.59 11.17 25.61
C SER A 148 16.46 10.14 26.34
N ASN A 149 17.01 9.16 25.61
CA ASN A 149 17.95 8.19 26.16
C ASN A 149 19.35 8.41 25.58
N ASN A 150 20.38 7.97 26.31
CA ASN A 150 21.77 8.14 25.91
C ASN A 150 22.04 7.53 24.51
N SER A 151 21.51 6.34 24.24
CA SER A 151 21.74 5.64 22.96
C SER A 151 21.20 6.39 21.73
N THR A 152 20.01 7.01 21.83
CA THR A 152 19.43 7.81 20.73
C THR A 152 20.14 9.14 20.59
N HIS A 153 20.59 9.73 21.71
CA HIS A 153 21.37 10.96 21.68
C HIS A 153 22.73 10.76 21.01
N GLN A 154 23.45 9.69 21.35
CA GLN A 154 24.73 9.33 20.72
C GLN A 154 24.60 9.02 19.23
N PHE A 155 23.45 8.51 18.79
CA PHE A 155 23.18 8.29 17.37
C PHE A 155 23.11 9.61 16.57
N ALA A 156 22.59 10.69 17.17
CA ALA A 156 22.50 12.01 16.52
C ALA A 156 23.73 12.89 16.78
N PHE A 157 24.28 12.84 17.99
CA PHE A 157 25.38 13.67 18.48
C PHE A 157 26.42 12.79 19.20
N ASN A 158 27.32 12.21 18.41
CA ASN A 158 28.34 11.30 18.92
C ASN A 158 29.35 12.07 19.81
N GLY A 159 29.49 11.65 21.06
CA GLY A 159 30.41 12.22 22.05
C GLY A 159 29.77 13.15 23.10
N ASP A 160 28.48 13.46 22.99
CA ASP A 160 27.80 14.28 24.01
C ASP A 160 27.33 13.43 25.20
N MET A 161 27.83 13.76 26.40
CA MET A 161 27.56 13.03 27.65
C MET A 161 26.28 13.48 28.39
N PHE A 162 25.52 14.43 27.86
CA PHE A 162 24.37 15.04 28.55
C PHE A 162 23.36 14.02 29.11
N PHE A 163 23.08 12.93 28.38
CA PHE A 163 22.15 11.88 28.80
C PHE A 163 22.82 10.65 29.44
N GLU A 164 24.13 10.66 29.66
CA GLU A 164 24.85 9.51 30.23
C GLU A 164 24.42 9.22 31.67
N TYR A 165 24.20 10.27 32.46
CA TYR A 165 23.87 10.16 33.89
C TYR A 165 22.36 10.14 34.18
N ALA A 166 21.52 10.55 33.21
CA ALA A 166 20.08 10.66 33.39
C ALA A 166 19.38 9.34 33.80
N ASN A 167 19.95 8.18 33.43
CA ASN A 167 19.43 6.87 33.81
C ASN A 167 20.11 6.26 35.06
N ARG A 168 21.21 6.84 35.56
CA ARG A 168 21.92 6.32 36.74
C ARG A 168 21.20 6.71 38.04
N ASP A 169 20.60 7.90 38.09
CA ASP A 169 19.85 8.39 39.26
C ASP A 169 18.52 7.67 39.52
N MET A 170 17.98 6.94 38.55
CA MET A 170 16.70 6.23 38.73
C MET A 170 16.83 4.92 39.54
N GLY A 171 18.05 4.39 39.71
CA GLY A 171 18.31 3.14 40.42
C GLY A 171 18.83 3.31 41.85
N GLU A 172 19.38 4.48 42.16
CA GLU A 172 19.79 4.82 43.52
C GLU A 172 18.72 5.68 44.17
N ASP A 173 17.68 5.01 44.67
CA ASP A 173 16.78 5.56 45.67
C ASP A 173 17.62 5.74 46.96
N ILE A 174 18.51 6.73 46.96
CA ILE A 174 19.25 7.16 48.14
C ILE A 174 18.20 7.77 49.05
N MET A 175 17.56 6.87 49.81
CA MET A 175 16.73 7.21 50.96
C MET A 175 17.48 8.30 51.72
N TRP A 176 16.86 9.47 51.75
CA TRP A 176 17.25 10.65 52.51
C TRP A 176 17.23 10.26 53.99
N ARG A 177 18.28 9.54 54.43
CA ARG A 177 18.53 9.25 55.83
C ARG A 177 18.88 10.59 56.47
N LYS A 178 17.92 11.12 57.22
CA LYS A 178 18.18 12.12 58.26
C LYS A 178 19.27 11.57 59.19
N ARG A 179 20.34 12.36 59.36
CA ARG A 179 21.26 12.22 60.49
C ARG A 179 20.53 12.40 61.81
#